data_AF-A0A7X5WW99-F1
#
_entry.id   AF-A0A7X5WW99-F1
#
_cell.length_a   1.000
_cell.length_b   1.000
_cell.length_c   1.000
_cell.angle_alpha   90.00
_cell.angle_beta   90.00
_cell.angle_gamma   90.00
#
_symmetry.space_group_name_H-M   'P 1'
#
loop_
_entity.id
_entity.type
_entity.pdbx_description
1 polymer ?
#
loop_
_entity_poly.entity_id
_entity_poly.type
_entity_poly.pdbx_seq_one_letter_code
_entity_poly.pdbx_strand_id
1 'polypeptide(L)'
;MVGTAIGTFFLLFPDAQPEPEQPGLEVAAVDLDREQAIAADALSAADGSKTAMKDWKSSLVSVVLRNPSDDPVLVRRAEVHFSTVSGVGCPYGAGDLEVQARYHFKVPLERKAPFTLKRAMAYSVPPHSQERLAFTIGPESVFTGAIPTVYQFRLTLHLDDGSTLKVPHAMTYMDPSYAETVLAAAERAVEDGERSVFTTVDCVREQEAVARRLAGASGLVSPELKEYSASLTRLVDRVAD
;
A
#
# COMPACT_ATOMS: atom_id res chain seq x y z
N MET A 1 55.69 16.23 0.55
CA MET A 1 54.97 15.03 0.05
C MET A 1 54.52 14.22 1.24
N VAL A 2 53.28 14.38 1.69
CA VAL A 2 52.69 13.60 2.79
C VAL A 2 51.33 13.15 2.27
N GLY A 3 51.31 12.04 1.52
CA GLY A 3 50.12 11.58 0.82
C GLY A 3 50.04 10.07 0.59
N THR A 4 50.95 9.29 1.14
CA THR A 4 51.13 7.87 0.78
C THR A 4 51.06 6.90 1.95
N ALA A 5 50.67 7.34 3.15
CA ALA A 5 50.65 6.47 4.34
C ALA A 5 49.27 5.88 4.68
N ILE A 6 48.17 6.53 4.29
CA ILE A 6 46.82 6.12 4.74
C ILE A 6 46.28 4.94 3.90
N GLY A 7 46.56 4.91 2.59
CA GLY A 7 46.05 3.85 1.71
C GLY A 7 46.62 2.47 1.99
N THR A 8 47.84 2.39 2.54
CA THR A 8 48.56 1.11 2.75
C THR A 8 48.15 0.40 4.05
N PHE A 9 47.61 1.13 5.03
CA PHE A 9 47.20 0.56 6.32
C PHE A 9 45.98 -0.37 6.18
N PHE A 10 45.02 0.00 5.32
CA PHE A 10 43.81 -0.78 5.05
C PHE A 10 44.05 -2.01 4.15
N LEU A 11 45.21 -2.12 3.50
CA LEU A 11 45.61 -3.32 2.74
C LEU A 11 46.23 -4.40 3.63
N LEU A 12 46.76 -4.01 4.82
CA LEU A 12 47.43 -4.91 5.76
C LEU A 12 46.49 -5.45 6.85
N PHE A 13 45.38 -4.77 7.10
CA PHE A 13 44.37 -5.15 8.10
C PHE A 13 42.97 -5.12 7.47
N PRO A 14 42.57 -6.13 6.70
CA PRO A 14 41.23 -6.21 6.13
C PRO A 14 40.13 -6.19 7.22
N ASP A 15 40.44 -6.69 8.43
CA ASP A 15 39.56 -6.64 9.61
C ASP A 15 39.46 -5.25 10.27
N ALA A 16 40.30 -4.29 9.86
CA ALA A 16 40.23 -2.89 10.32
C ALA A 16 39.50 -1.97 9.33
N GLN A 17 38.89 -2.53 8.28
CA GLN A 17 37.91 -1.76 7.52
C GLN A 17 36.76 -1.41 8.47
N PRO A 18 36.39 -0.12 8.59
CA PRO A 18 35.20 0.23 9.35
C PRO A 18 34.04 -0.54 8.76
N GLU A 19 33.37 -1.36 9.59
CA GLU A 19 32.10 -1.95 9.19
C GLU A 19 31.21 -0.79 8.74
N PRO A 20 30.48 -0.92 7.61
CA PRO A 20 29.55 0.11 7.20
C PRO A 20 28.62 0.39 8.38
N GLU A 21 28.67 1.63 8.88
CA GLU A 21 27.89 2.05 10.06
C GLU A 21 26.46 1.57 9.87
N GLN A 22 26.00 0.75 10.82
CA GLN A 22 24.60 0.35 10.82
C GLN A 22 23.76 1.62 10.95
N PRO A 23 22.66 1.74 10.17
CA PRO A 23 21.81 2.93 10.26
C PRO A 23 21.42 3.13 11.73
N GLY A 24 21.53 4.36 12.24
CA GLY A 24 21.18 4.71 13.62
C GLY A 24 19.69 4.54 13.97
N LEU A 25 18.94 3.85 13.12
CA LEU A 25 17.50 3.67 13.19
C LEU A 25 17.13 2.25 12.78
N GLU A 26 16.22 1.65 13.54
CA GLU A 26 15.76 0.28 13.35
C GLU A 26 14.25 0.23 13.16
N VAL A 27 13.77 -0.77 12.42
CA VAL A 27 12.34 -1.09 12.35
C VAL A 27 11.98 -2.03 13.49
N ALA A 28 11.22 -1.54 14.47
CA ALA A 28 10.77 -2.33 15.61
C ALA A 28 9.50 -3.14 15.31
N ALA A 29 8.59 -2.60 14.51
CA ALA A 29 7.37 -3.27 14.09
C ALA A 29 6.81 -2.68 12.79
N VAL A 30 6.00 -3.46 12.09
CA VAL A 30 5.30 -3.05 10.86
C VAL A 30 3.90 -3.64 10.91
N ASP A 31 2.90 -2.82 10.60
CA ASP A 31 1.51 -3.24 10.56
C ASP A 31 0.78 -2.68 9.33
N LEU A 32 -0.26 -3.39 8.91
CA LEU A 32 -1.29 -2.90 8.00
C LEU A 32 -2.55 -2.71 8.81
N ASP A 33 -2.72 -1.50 9.36
CA ASP A 33 -3.88 -1.17 10.19
C ASP A 33 -5.14 -1.07 9.32
N ARG A 34 -6.30 -1.26 9.97
CA ARG A 34 -7.61 -1.10 9.34
C ARG A 34 -7.80 0.28 8.73
N GLU A 35 -8.68 0.33 7.74
CA GLU A 35 -9.13 1.56 7.10
C GLU A 35 -9.53 2.68 8.06
N GLN A 36 -9.12 3.90 7.70
CA GLN A 36 -9.49 5.14 8.36
C GLN A 36 -10.01 6.15 7.35
N ALA A 37 -10.82 7.09 7.85
CA ALA A 37 -11.31 8.19 7.05
C ALA A 37 -10.19 9.17 6.68
N ILE A 38 -10.09 9.47 5.39
CA ILE A 38 -9.20 10.48 4.82
C ILE A 38 -10.02 11.49 4.02
N ALA A 39 -9.47 12.69 3.88
CA ALA A 39 -10.08 13.71 3.04
C ALA A 39 -9.95 13.34 1.55
N ALA A 40 -11.02 13.56 0.81
CA ALA A 40 -11.09 13.41 -0.63
C ALA A 40 -11.97 14.48 -1.26
N ASP A 41 -11.93 14.59 -2.58
CA ASP A 41 -12.81 15.45 -3.35
C ASP A 41 -13.49 14.61 -4.45
N ALA A 42 -14.81 14.67 -4.56
CA ALA A 42 -15.57 14.12 -5.68
C ALA A 42 -15.75 15.19 -6.77
N LEU A 43 -15.48 14.81 -8.01
CA LEU A 43 -15.65 15.60 -9.21
C LEU A 43 -16.77 14.97 -10.03
N SER A 44 -17.84 15.72 -10.30
CA SER A 44 -18.91 15.24 -11.19
C SER A 44 -18.55 15.48 -12.65
N ALA A 45 -18.65 14.46 -13.48
CA ALA A 45 -18.50 14.60 -14.93
C ALA A 45 -19.67 15.34 -15.59
N ALA A 46 -20.83 15.43 -14.92
CA ALA A 46 -22.02 16.08 -15.47
C ALA A 46 -21.91 17.61 -15.50
N ASP A 47 -21.37 18.21 -14.43
CA ASP A 47 -21.32 19.67 -14.26
C ASP A 47 -19.94 20.20 -13.83
N GLY A 48 -18.94 19.33 -13.65
CA GLY A 48 -17.61 19.69 -13.19
C GLY A 48 -17.56 20.15 -11.72
N SER A 49 -18.67 20.00 -10.97
CA SER A 49 -18.74 20.41 -9.58
C SER A 49 -17.80 19.58 -8.72
N LYS A 50 -17.22 20.24 -7.72
CA LYS A 50 -16.29 19.64 -6.77
C LYS A 50 -16.91 19.63 -5.38
N THR A 51 -17.08 18.42 -4.82
CA THR A 51 -17.65 18.23 -3.49
C THR A 51 -16.61 17.60 -2.57
N ALA A 52 -16.32 18.26 -1.44
CA ALA A 52 -15.41 17.71 -0.45
C ALA A 52 -16.03 16.51 0.28
N MET A 53 -15.27 15.43 0.41
CA MET A 53 -15.62 14.20 1.12
C MET A 53 -14.71 14.04 2.34
N LYS A 54 -15.29 13.70 3.49
CA LYS A 54 -14.54 13.50 4.74
C LYS A 54 -14.39 12.05 5.17
N ASP A 55 -15.23 11.17 4.65
CA ASP A 55 -15.32 9.76 5.09
C ASP A 55 -14.77 8.79 4.04
N TRP A 56 -13.86 9.24 3.18
CA TRP A 56 -13.23 8.35 2.19
C TRP A 56 -12.27 7.40 2.91
N LYS A 57 -12.44 6.09 2.72
CA LYS A 57 -11.70 5.07 3.49
C LYS A 57 -10.34 4.77 2.86
N SER A 58 -9.30 4.64 3.68
CA SER A 58 -7.96 4.18 3.30
C SER A 58 -7.33 3.40 4.44
N SER A 59 -6.76 2.24 4.18
CA SER A 59 -5.94 1.52 5.16
C SER A 59 -4.60 2.22 5.38
N LEU A 60 -3.96 1.93 6.51
CA LEU A 60 -2.69 2.53 6.89
C LEU A 60 -1.56 1.50 6.89
N VAL A 61 -0.43 1.90 6.35
CA VAL A 61 0.85 1.22 6.55
C VAL A 61 1.56 1.89 7.70
N SER A 62 1.66 1.20 8.84
CA SER A 62 2.33 1.69 10.03
C SER A 62 3.71 1.06 10.17
N VAL A 63 4.73 1.89 10.37
CA VAL A 63 6.10 1.46 10.68
C VAL A 63 6.49 2.07 12.01
N VAL A 64 6.82 1.21 12.97
CA VAL A 64 7.37 1.62 14.26
C VAL A 64 8.89 1.63 14.15
N LEU A 65 9.46 2.80 14.39
CA LEU A 65 10.88 3.07 14.30
C LEU A 65 11.45 3.20 15.70
N ARG A 66 12.62 2.60 15.94
CA ARG A 66 13.38 2.74 17.18
C ARG A 66 14.71 3.40 16.87
N ASN A 67 15.02 4.48 17.59
CA ASN A 67 16.33 5.12 17.54
C ASN A 67 17.12 4.73 18.81
N PRO A 68 18.07 3.78 18.74
CA PRO A 68 18.91 3.41 19.86
C PRO A 68 20.12 4.33 20.07
N SER A 69 20.34 5.30 19.17
CA SER A 69 21.51 6.19 19.21
C SER A 69 21.31 7.40 20.13
N ASP A 70 22.41 8.07 20.44
CA ASP A 70 22.44 9.29 21.26
C ASP A 70 22.03 10.55 20.48
N ASP A 71 22.00 10.47 19.15
CA ASP A 71 21.67 11.58 18.26
C ASP A 71 20.29 11.41 17.60
N PRO A 72 19.56 12.49 17.32
CA PRO A 72 18.33 12.40 16.56
C PRO A 72 18.61 11.96 15.12
N VAL A 73 17.78 11.06 14.59
CA VAL A 73 17.88 10.60 13.20
C VAL A 73 16.77 11.24 12.36
N LEU A 74 17.12 11.80 11.20
CA LEU A 74 16.15 12.45 10.32
C LEU A 74 15.82 11.58 9.11
N VAL A 75 14.55 11.17 9.02
CA VAL A 75 14.01 10.54 7.81
C VAL A 75 13.66 11.62 6.80
N ARG A 76 14.34 11.61 5.65
CA ARG A 76 14.21 12.63 4.59
C ARG A 76 13.30 12.21 3.44
N ARG A 77 13.17 10.90 3.21
CA ARG A 77 12.37 10.38 2.11
C ARG A 77 11.86 8.98 2.41
N ALA A 78 10.62 8.72 2.03
CA ALA A 78 10.08 7.37 1.93
C ALA A 78 9.90 6.99 0.46
N GLU A 79 10.22 5.75 0.13
CA GLU A 79 10.05 5.18 -1.20
C GLU A 79 9.23 3.90 -1.12
N VAL A 80 8.20 3.81 -1.96
CA VAL A 80 7.39 2.60 -2.11
C VAL A 80 7.68 2.01 -3.48
N HIS A 81 8.20 0.78 -3.49
CA HIS A 81 8.45 0.02 -4.70
C HIS A 81 7.32 -0.98 -4.91
N PHE A 82 6.51 -0.76 -5.94
CA PHE A 82 5.40 -1.62 -6.33
C PHE A 82 5.91 -2.70 -7.28
N SER A 83 5.71 -3.97 -6.89
CA SER A 83 5.98 -5.13 -7.74
C SER A 83 4.78 -5.51 -8.59
N THR A 84 3.57 -5.28 -8.08
CA THR A 84 2.33 -5.66 -8.76
C THR A 84 1.19 -4.72 -8.38
N VAL A 85 0.31 -4.47 -9.35
CA VAL A 85 -0.95 -3.76 -9.19
C VAL A 85 -2.01 -4.62 -9.88
N SER A 86 -3.09 -4.97 -9.20
CA SER A 86 -4.12 -5.87 -9.73
C SER A 86 -5.50 -5.42 -9.30
N GLY A 87 -6.42 -5.27 -10.25
CA GLY A 87 -7.84 -5.15 -9.94
C GLY A 87 -8.39 -6.48 -9.44
N VAL A 88 -9.26 -6.44 -8.42
CA VAL A 88 -9.92 -7.63 -7.87
C VAL A 88 -11.39 -7.33 -7.69
N GLY A 89 -12.22 -7.87 -8.58
CA GLY A 89 -13.64 -7.60 -8.59
C GLY A 89 -14.25 -7.70 -9.99
N CYS A 90 -15.55 -7.87 -10.02
CA CYS A 90 -16.31 -7.88 -11.26
C CYS A 90 -16.81 -6.46 -11.58
N PRO A 91 -16.85 -6.08 -12.87
CA PRO A 91 -17.52 -4.84 -13.28
C PRO A 91 -18.98 -4.86 -12.80
N TYR A 92 -19.46 -3.77 -12.22
CA TYR A 92 -20.81 -3.67 -11.65
C TYR A 92 -21.64 -2.49 -12.17
N GLY A 93 -21.05 -1.69 -13.06
CA GLY A 93 -21.67 -0.51 -13.67
C GLY A 93 -20.65 0.59 -13.91
N ALA A 94 -21.08 1.63 -14.62
CA ALA A 94 -20.34 2.87 -14.78
C ALA A 94 -21.01 3.96 -13.94
N GLY A 95 -20.23 4.80 -13.30
CA GLY A 95 -20.71 6.08 -12.77
C GLY A 95 -19.86 7.24 -13.29
N ASP A 96 -20.32 8.44 -12.99
CA ASP A 96 -19.85 9.70 -13.55
C ASP A 96 -19.05 10.54 -12.55
N LEU A 97 -18.80 10.04 -11.34
CA LEU A 97 -17.98 10.73 -10.35
C LEU A 97 -16.54 10.20 -10.34
N GLU A 98 -15.58 11.11 -10.38
CA GLU A 98 -14.17 10.85 -10.12
C GLU A 98 -13.83 11.32 -8.70
N VAL A 99 -13.24 10.45 -7.88
CA VAL A 99 -12.83 10.77 -6.51
C VAL A 99 -11.32 10.90 -6.44
N GLN A 100 -10.83 12.00 -5.89
CA GLN A 100 -9.41 12.28 -5.67
C GLN A 100 -9.12 12.39 -4.17
N ALA A 101 -8.51 11.35 -3.61
CA ALA A 101 -8.22 11.30 -2.17
C ALA A 101 -6.79 11.75 -1.82
N ARG A 102 -6.60 12.22 -0.59
CA ARG A 102 -5.33 12.78 -0.11
C ARG A 102 -4.39 11.70 0.44
N TYR A 103 -4.02 10.75 -0.41
CA TYR A 103 -3.06 9.69 -0.06
C TYR A 103 -1.63 10.22 0.17
N HIS A 104 -0.86 9.52 1.00
CA HIS A 104 0.56 9.78 1.15
C HIS A 104 1.33 9.39 -0.12
N PHE A 105 1.00 8.22 -0.67
CA PHE A 105 1.48 7.74 -1.96
C PHE A 105 0.30 7.59 -2.92
N LYS A 106 0.25 8.46 -3.93
CA LYS A 106 -0.74 8.42 -5.00
C LYS A 106 -0.25 7.53 -6.13
N VAL A 107 -0.90 6.39 -6.31
CA VAL A 107 -0.60 5.40 -7.34
C VAL A 107 -1.21 5.84 -8.67
N PRO A 108 -0.41 6.12 -9.71
CA PRO A 108 -0.96 6.55 -10.99
C PRO A 108 -1.75 5.43 -11.66
N LEU A 109 -2.88 5.77 -12.28
CA LEU A 109 -3.78 4.77 -12.90
C LEU A 109 -3.13 4.07 -14.09
N GLU A 110 -2.42 4.82 -14.93
CA GLU A 110 -1.86 4.32 -16.20
C GLU A 110 -0.53 3.57 -16.03
N ARG A 111 0.04 3.56 -14.82
CA ARG A 111 1.40 3.07 -14.62
C ARG A 111 1.42 1.57 -14.35
N LYS A 112 2.04 0.83 -15.27
CA LYS A 112 2.26 -0.62 -15.10
C LYS A 112 3.42 -0.90 -14.15
N ALA A 113 3.22 -1.87 -13.26
CA ALA A 113 4.27 -2.39 -12.38
C ALA A 113 5.36 -3.13 -13.20
N PRO A 114 6.63 -3.15 -12.73
CA PRO A 114 7.11 -2.56 -11.49
C PRO A 114 7.42 -1.06 -11.60
N PHE A 115 7.21 -0.31 -10.51
CA PHE A 115 7.60 1.11 -10.43
C PHE A 115 7.83 1.55 -8.98
N THR A 116 8.45 2.71 -8.82
CA THR A 116 8.70 3.32 -7.51
C THR A 116 8.05 4.68 -7.42
N LEU A 117 7.43 4.95 -6.27
CA LEU A 117 6.97 6.28 -5.85
C LEU A 117 7.84 6.79 -4.70
N LYS A 118 8.09 8.08 -4.70
CA LYS A 118 8.94 8.75 -3.71
C LYS A 118 8.16 9.86 -3.04
N ARG A 119 8.31 9.99 -1.73
CA ARG A 119 7.73 11.06 -0.92
C ARG A 119 8.81 11.71 -0.09
N ALA A 120 9.05 13.00 -0.32
CA ALA A 120 9.89 13.81 0.56
C ALA A 120 9.21 13.97 1.93
N MET A 121 10.01 13.99 2.99
CA MET A 121 9.58 14.15 4.36
C MET A 121 10.67 14.82 5.20
N ALA A 122 10.30 15.29 6.37
CA ALA A 122 11.21 15.83 7.36
C ALA A 122 10.74 15.36 8.74
N TYR A 123 10.97 14.07 9.03
CA TYR A 123 10.54 13.46 10.28
C TYR A 123 11.76 13.06 11.11
N SER A 124 11.93 13.68 12.28
CA SER A 124 13.02 13.39 13.19
C SER A 124 12.55 12.41 14.26
N VAL A 125 13.30 11.32 14.43
CA VAL A 125 13.12 10.36 15.51
C VAL A 125 14.11 10.72 16.62
N PRO A 126 13.63 11.17 17.80
CA PRO A 126 14.50 11.57 18.90
C PRO A 126 15.45 10.43 19.35
N PRO A 127 16.58 10.76 20.00
CA PRO A 127 17.43 9.76 20.66
C PRO A 127 16.65 8.88 21.62
N HIS A 128 17.03 7.61 21.74
CA HIS A 128 16.46 6.64 22.70
C HIS A 128 14.94 6.54 22.69
N SER A 129 14.32 6.80 21.54
CA SER A 129 12.87 6.86 21.39
C SER A 129 12.33 5.81 20.44
N GLN A 130 11.03 5.57 20.55
CA GLN A 130 10.28 4.73 19.63
C GLN A 130 9.06 5.49 19.13
N GLU A 131 8.96 5.64 17.82
CA GLU A 131 7.98 6.47 17.15
C GLU A 131 7.22 5.68 16.08
N ARG A 132 5.97 6.07 15.80
CA ARG A 132 5.16 5.43 14.75
C ARG A 132 4.97 6.38 13.57
N LEU A 133 5.38 5.91 12.39
CA LEU A 133 5.06 6.53 11.11
C LEU A 133 3.93 5.79 10.41
N ALA A 134 2.95 6.51 9.90
CA ALA A 134 1.83 5.93 9.14
C ALA A 134 1.75 6.52 7.74
N PHE A 135 1.45 5.67 6.75
CA PHE A 135 1.30 6.05 5.34
C PHE A 135 -0.04 5.55 4.80
N THR A 136 -0.73 6.42 4.08
CA THR A 136 -1.90 6.04 3.26
C THR A 136 -1.44 5.83 1.82
N ILE A 137 -1.89 4.74 1.20
CA ILE A 137 -1.49 4.36 -0.16
C ILE A 137 -2.75 4.06 -0.94
N GLY A 138 -2.88 4.67 -2.10
CA GLY A 138 -4.07 4.46 -2.92
C GLY A 138 -3.94 5.14 -4.27
N PRO A 139 -4.92 4.96 -5.14
CA PRO A 139 -4.90 5.50 -6.49
C PRO A 139 -4.93 7.03 -6.48
N GLU A 140 -4.36 7.66 -7.51
CA GLU A 140 -4.38 9.12 -7.64
C GLU A 140 -5.81 9.68 -7.84
N SER A 141 -6.65 8.90 -8.52
CA SER A 141 -8.08 9.11 -8.64
C SER A 141 -8.81 7.78 -8.83
N VAL A 142 -10.11 7.75 -8.52
CA VAL A 142 -10.98 6.58 -8.69
C VAL A 142 -12.30 7.00 -9.30
N PHE A 143 -12.69 6.38 -10.40
CA PHE A 143 -14.01 6.60 -10.99
C PHE A 143 -15.06 5.73 -10.32
N THR A 144 -16.30 6.22 -10.27
CA THR A 144 -17.45 5.41 -9.85
C THR A 144 -17.61 4.25 -10.83
N GLY A 145 -17.71 3.02 -10.31
CA GLY A 145 -17.62 1.81 -11.14
C GLY A 145 -16.23 1.18 -11.17
N ALA A 146 -15.22 1.81 -10.58
CA ALA A 146 -13.92 1.18 -10.40
C ALA A 146 -14.01 -0.05 -9.50
N ILE A 147 -13.19 -1.04 -9.82
CA ILE A 147 -13.00 -2.24 -9.01
C ILE A 147 -11.88 -2.01 -7.96
N PRO A 148 -11.97 -2.64 -6.79
CA PRO A 148 -10.91 -2.62 -5.78
C PRO A 148 -9.56 -2.99 -6.39
N THR A 149 -8.52 -2.29 -5.96
CA THR A 149 -7.16 -2.53 -6.44
C THR A 149 -6.29 -3.07 -5.31
N VAL A 150 -5.56 -4.15 -5.60
CA VAL A 150 -4.56 -4.74 -4.72
C VAL A 150 -3.17 -4.33 -5.20
N TYR A 151 -2.38 -3.78 -4.27
CA TYR A 151 -1.00 -3.40 -4.45
C TYR A 151 -0.09 -4.37 -3.71
N GLN A 152 0.97 -4.83 -4.39
CA GLN A 152 2.09 -5.52 -3.75
C GLN A 152 3.31 -4.63 -3.79
N PHE A 153 3.88 -4.30 -2.63
CA PHE A 153 4.99 -3.36 -2.54
C PHE A 153 5.93 -3.58 -1.35
N ARG A 154 7.06 -2.87 -1.38
CA ARG A 154 8.00 -2.72 -0.26
C ARG A 154 8.26 -1.25 0.03
N LEU A 155 8.42 -0.92 1.31
CA LEU A 155 8.72 0.43 1.78
C LEU A 155 10.22 0.53 2.15
N THR A 156 10.86 1.61 1.73
CA THR A 156 12.23 1.96 2.11
C THR A 156 12.25 3.39 2.63
N LEU A 157 12.89 3.60 3.77
CA LEU A 157 13.14 4.92 4.34
C LEU A 157 14.59 5.34 4.05
N HIS A 158 14.79 6.60 3.71
CA HIS A 158 16.09 7.21 3.43
C HIS A 158 16.39 8.22 4.52
N LEU A 159 17.53 8.06 5.17
CA LEU A 159 17.97 8.87 6.29
C LEU A 159 18.84 10.03 5.80
N ASP A 160 19.18 10.96 6.70
CA ASP A 160 19.94 12.16 6.40
C ASP A 160 21.45 11.93 6.28
N ASP A 161 21.96 10.89 6.91
CA ASP A 161 23.33 10.36 6.75
C ASP A 161 23.57 9.68 5.38
N GLY A 162 22.51 9.53 4.57
CA GLY A 162 22.54 8.87 3.26
C GLY A 162 22.30 7.36 3.29
N SER A 163 22.17 6.76 4.49
CA SER A 163 21.81 5.36 4.66
C SER A 163 20.33 5.10 4.38
N THR A 164 19.97 3.82 4.24
CA THR A 164 18.60 3.40 3.95
C THR A 164 18.13 2.31 4.90
N LEU A 165 16.93 2.48 5.43
CA LEU A 165 16.25 1.50 6.27
C LEU A 165 15.16 0.79 5.45
N LYS A 166 15.39 -0.50 5.15
CA LYS A 166 14.42 -1.33 4.43
C LYS A 166 13.42 -1.94 5.40
N VAL A 167 12.13 -1.78 5.10
CA VAL A 167 11.07 -2.47 5.85
C VAL A 167 11.14 -3.97 5.50
N PRO A 168 11.24 -4.87 6.50
CA PRO A 168 11.59 -6.28 6.28
C PRO A 168 10.51 -7.09 5.53
N HIS A 169 9.24 -6.67 5.59
CA HIS A 169 8.13 -7.41 5.01
C HIS A 169 7.63 -6.76 3.71
N ALA A 170 7.38 -7.60 2.70
CA ALA A 170 6.53 -7.21 1.59
C ALA A 170 5.08 -7.05 2.09
N MET A 171 4.37 -6.10 1.50
CA MET A 171 2.99 -5.78 1.86
C MET A 171 2.09 -6.08 0.67
N THR A 172 0.98 -6.76 0.92
CA THR A 172 -0.13 -6.95 -0.01
C THR A 172 -1.32 -6.19 0.56
N TYR A 173 -1.64 -5.06 -0.05
CA TYR A 173 -2.61 -4.08 0.42
C TYR A 173 -3.76 -4.01 -0.57
N MET A 174 -5.00 -4.01 -0.12
CA MET A 174 -6.16 -3.68 -0.94
C MET A 174 -6.65 -2.28 -0.62
N ASP A 175 -6.82 -1.44 -1.65
CA ASP A 175 -7.57 -0.19 -1.51
C ASP A 175 -9.06 -0.54 -1.31
N PRO A 176 -9.68 -0.14 -0.19
CA PRO A 176 -11.04 -0.54 0.13
C PRO A 176 -12.12 0.15 -0.72
N SER A 177 -11.73 1.15 -1.51
CA SER A 177 -12.62 1.91 -2.37
C SER A 177 -13.52 1.00 -3.20
N TYR A 178 -14.84 1.22 -3.11
CA TYR A 178 -15.88 0.49 -3.83
C TYR A 178 -15.97 -1.03 -3.59
N ALA A 179 -15.22 -1.60 -2.64
CA ALA A 179 -15.25 -3.03 -2.36
C ALA A 179 -16.64 -3.53 -1.94
N GLU A 180 -17.33 -2.79 -1.08
CA GLU A 180 -18.71 -3.10 -0.66
C GLU A 180 -19.67 -3.12 -1.85
N THR A 181 -19.55 -2.16 -2.78
CA THR A 181 -20.41 -2.08 -3.96
C THR A 181 -20.18 -3.25 -4.92
N VAL A 182 -18.92 -3.64 -5.13
CA VAL A 182 -18.57 -4.82 -5.94
C VAL A 182 -19.12 -6.09 -5.29
N LEU A 183 -18.99 -6.25 -3.97
CA LEU A 183 -19.54 -7.41 -3.24
C LEU A 183 -21.06 -7.47 -3.35
N ALA A 184 -21.75 -6.34 -3.22
CA ALA A 184 -23.21 -6.30 -3.36
C ALA A 184 -23.68 -6.67 -4.78
N ALA A 185 -22.90 -6.32 -5.81
CA ALA A 185 -23.18 -6.74 -7.18
C ALA A 185 -22.93 -8.25 -7.39
N ALA A 186 -21.85 -8.78 -6.81
CA ALA A 186 -21.56 -10.21 -6.82
C ALA A 186 -22.66 -11.03 -6.12
N GLU A 187 -23.16 -10.54 -4.98
CA GLU A 187 -24.27 -11.15 -4.25
C GLU A 187 -25.54 -11.23 -5.07
N ARG A 188 -25.94 -10.13 -5.73
CA ARG A 188 -27.09 -10.16 -6.64
C ARG A 188 -26.93 -11.15 -7.78
N ALA A 189 -25.74 -11.24 -8.38
CA ALA A 189 -25.48 -12.19 -9.46
C ALA A 189 -25.64 -13.65 -8.99
N VAL A 190 -25.26 -13.94 -7.74
CA VAL A 190 -25.39 -15.25 -7.11
C VAL A 190 -26.84 -15.57 -6.71
N GLU A 191 -27.55 -14.64 -6.08
CA GLU A 191 -28.88 -14.87 -5.49
C GLU A 191 -30.03 -14.80 -6.50
N ASP A 192 -30.01 -13.79 -7.37
CA ASP A 192 -31.11 -13.48 -8.29
C ASP A 192 -30.95 -14.12 -9.69
N GLY A 193 -29.82 -14.80 -9.91
CA GLY A 193 -29.32 -15.17 -11.23
C GLY A 193 -28.72 -13.98 -11.97
N GLU A 194 -28.03 -14.25 -13.09
CA GLU A 194 -27.34 -13.25 -13.90
C GLU A 194 -28.33 -12.26 -14.56
N ARG A 195 -28.75 -11.24 -13.80
CA ARG A 195 -29.62 -10.16 -14.29
C ARG A 195 -28.84 -8.95 -14.82
N SER A 196 -27.54 -8.88 -14.53
CA SER A 196 -26.63 -7.83 -14.98
C SER A 196 -25.67 -8.40 -16.04
N VAL A 197 -25.45 -7.66 -17.12
CA VAL A 197 -24.47 -8.02 -18.15
C VAL A 197 -23.01 -7.82 -17.70
N PHE A 198 -22.80 -7.21 -16.53
CA PHE A 198 -21.46 -6.82 -16.07
C PHE A 198 -20.85 -7.80 -15.06
N THR A 199 -21.69 -8.43 -14.22
CA THR A 199 -21.25 -9.36 -13.16
C THR A 199 -21.93 -10.72 -13.36
N THR A 200 -21.13 -11.74 -13.66
CA THR A 200 -21.57 -13.13 -13.85
C THR A 200 -21.09 -14.00 -12.69
N VAL A 201 -21.71 -15.17 -12.49
CA VAL A 201 -21.26 -16.14 -11.47
C VAL A 201 -19.83 -16.61 -11.75
N ASP A 202 -19.50 -16.83 -13.03
CA ASP A 202 -18.15 -17.22 -13.45
C ASP A 202 -17.11 -16.13 -13.14
N CYS A 203 -17.46 -14.86 -13.34
CA CYS A 203 -16.60 -13.76 -12.92
C CYS A 203 -16.38 -13.78 -11.41
N VAL A 204 -17.43 -13.97 -10.61
CA VAL A 204 -17.31 -14.03 -9.13
C VAL A 204 -16.38 -15.16 -8.70
N ARG A 205 -16.48 -16.34 -9.33
CA ARG A 205 -15.57 -17.47 -9.09
C ARG A 205 -14.13 -17.17 -9.46
N GLU A 206 -13.89 -16.53 -10.61
CA GLU A 206 -12.54 -16.13 -11.01
C GLU A 206 -11.94 -15.12 -10.02
N GLN A 207 -12.72 -14.11 -9.64
CA GLN A 207 -12.26 -13.06 -8.72
C GLN A 207 -12.06 -13.58 -7.29
N GLU A 208 -12.85 -14.57 -6.84
CA GLU A 208 -12.60 -15.30 -5.60
C GLU A 208 -11.22 -15.96 -5.61
N ALA A 209 -10.89 -16.69 -6.68
CA ALA A 209 -9.60 -17.37 -6.78
C ALA A 209 -8.43 -16.39 -6.78
N VAL A 210 -8.58 -15.24 -7.46
CA VAL A 210 -7.59 -14.15 -7.46
C VAL A 210 -7.45 -13.54 -6.06
N ALA A 211 -8.56 -13.17 -5.42
CA ALA A 211 -8.58 -12.58 -4.08
C ALA A 211 -7.94 -13.53 -3.05
N ARG A 212 -8.31 -14.81 -3.07
CA ARG A 212 -7.77 -15.84 -2.18
C ARG A 212 -6.28 -16.05 -2.35
N ARG A 213 -5.80 -16.09 -3.60
CA ARG A 213 -4.35 -16.18 -3.88
C ARG A 213 -3.60 -14.97 -3.34
N LEU A 214 -4.13 -13.76 -3.52
CA LEU A 214 -3.50 -12.53 -3.03
C LEU A 214 -3.56 -12.43 -1.50
N ALA A 215 -4.67 -12.83 -0.88
CA ALA A 215 -4.82 -12.88 0.58
C ALA A 215 -3.90 -13.91 1.24
N GLY A 216 -3.54 -14.97 0.52
CA GLY A 216 -2.55 -15.98 0.91
C GLY A 216 -1.09 -15.63 0.56
N ALA A 217 -0.81 -14.41 0.08
CA ALA A 217 0.55 -13.99 -0.24
C ALA A 217 1.47 -14.01 0.98
N SER A 218 2.77 -14.25 0.76
CA SER A 218 3.77 -14.16 1.81
C SER A 218 4.01 -12.69 2.22
N GLY A 219 4.05 -12.43 3.53
CA GLY A 219 4.27 -11.09 4.08
C GLY A 219 3.05 -10.55 4.83
N LEU A 220 2.96 -9.23 4.93
CA LEU A 220 1.83 -8.56 5.59
C LEU A 220 0.69 -8.40 4.59
N VAL A 221 -0.52 -8.74 5.01
CA VAL A 221 -1.73 -8.69 4.19
C VAL A 221 -2.77 -7.84 4.91
N SER A 222 -3.29 -6.82 4.22
CA SER A 222 -4.27 -5.88 4.77
C SER A 222 -5.54 -6.60 5.25
N PRO A 223 -6.14 -6.20 6.38
CA PRO A 223 -7.41 -6.74 6.85
C PRO A 223 -8.50 -6.73 5.78
N GLU A 224 -8.59 -5.66 5.00
CA GLU A 224 -9.63 -5.46 3.98
C GLU A 224 -9.57 -6.52 2.89
N LEU A 225 -8.36 -6.90 2.45
CA LEU A 225 -8.18 -7.98 1.47
C LEU A 225 -8.60 -9.34 2.03
N LYS A 226 -8.30 -9.62 3.31
CA LYS A 226 -8.68 -10.88 3.95
C LYS A 226 -10.21 -10.98 4.07
N GLU A 227 -10.85 -9.90 4.50
CA GLU A 227 -12.31 -9.83 4.65
C GLU A 227 -13.03 -9.90 3.31
N TYR A 228 -12.51 -9.20 2.29
CA TYR A 228 -13.04 -9.25 0.93
C TYR A 228 -12.91 -10.64 0.32
N SER A 229 -11.73 -11.28 0.44
CA SER A 229 -11.52 -12.66 0.00
C SER A 229 -12.48 -13.62 0.70
N ALA A 230 -12.64 -13.53 2.02
CA ALA A 230 -13.55 -14.38 2.78
C ALA A 230 -15.03 -14.16 2.38
N SER A 231 -15.40 -12.95 1.99
CA SER A 231 -16.75 -12.63 1.52
C SER A 231 -17.02 -13.22 0.14
N LEU A 232 -16.06 -13.14 -0.79
CA LEU A 232 -16.15 -13.81 -2.09
C LEU A 232 -16.21 -15.34 -1.97
N THR A 233 -15.40 -15.94 -1.09
CA THR A 233 -15.46 -17.40 -0.86
C THR A 233 -16.84 -17.83 -0.38
N ARG A 234 -17.43 -17.13 0.61
CA ARG A 234 -18.80 -17.42 1.06
C ARG A 234 -19.85 -17.28 -0.05
N LEU A 235 -19.66 -16.34 -0.97
CA LEU A 235 -20.54 -16.17 -2.13
C LEU A 235 -20.44 -17.36 -3.09
N VAL A 236 -19.22 -17.80 -3.39
CA VAL A 236 -18.98 -18.92 -4.31
C VAL A 236 -19.48 -20.25 -3.74
N ASP A 237 -19.26 -20.49 -2.45
CA ASP A 237 -19.70 -21.72 -1.78
C ASP A 237 -21.22 -21.91 -1.87
N ARG A 238 -22.01 -20.81 -1.79
CA ARG A 238 -23.47 -20.83 -1.95
C ARG A 238 -23.96 -21.29 -3.33
N VAL A 239 -23.11 -21.23 -4.36
CA VAL A 239 -23.45 -21.65 -5.74
C VAL A 239 -22.95 -23.07 -6.05
N ALA A 240 -22.11 -23.63 -5.18
CA ALA A 240 -21.62 -25.01 -5.31
C ALA A 240 -22.56 -26.04 -4.67
N ASP A 241 -23.44 -25.58 -3.77
CA ASP A 241 -24.52 -26.35 -3.14
C ASP A 241 -25.80 -26.40 -4.00
#